data_AF-A0A3A9EU11-F1
#
_entry.id   AF-A0A3A9EU11-F1
#
_cell.length_a   1.000
_cell.length_b   1.000
_cell.length_c   1.000
_cell.angle_alpha   90.00
_cell.angle_beta   90.00
_cell.angle_gamma   90.00
#
_symmetry.space_group_name_H-M   'P 1'
#
loop_
_entity.id
_entity.type
_entity.pdbx_description
1 polymer ?
#
loop_
_entity_poly.entity_id
_entity_poly.type
_entity_poly.pdbx_seq_one_letter_code
_entity_poly.pdbx_strand_id
1 'polypeptide(L)'
;KLVLDRGSIEKQEKDINNDSILEQLISAEEETRVDLLSNYLQQVCAKIMGFTLNENLDVNVSFKEQGADSLMIFSIRSIINKALNVEMNISALYNYPTISKLTEYLIDEVLFVKEMDQGVTDVTSDSTENLLNELNDLIL
;
A
#
# COMPACT_ATOMS: atom_id res chain seq x y z
N LYS A 1 -46.30 -8.28 22.73
CA LYS A 1 -46.38 -8.44 21.25
C LYS A 1 -45.24 -7.63 20.65
N LEU A 2 -44.34 -8.27 19.90
CA LEU A 2 -43.18 -7.68 19.21
C LEU A 2 -42.16 -6.94 20.09
N VAL A 3 -41.21 -7.72 20.60
CA VAL A 3 -39.84 -7.27 20.85
C VAL A 3 -39.22 -6.96 19.47
N LEU A 4 -38.57 -5.80 19.32
CA LEU A 4 -37.66 -5.56 18.21
C LEU A 4 -36.23 -5.70 18.73
N ASP A 5 -35.76 -6.94 18.59
CA ASP A 5 -34.37 -7.29 18.67
C ASP A 5 -33.54 -6.40 17.72
N ARG A 6 -32.46 -5.83 18.24
CA ARG A 6 -31.44 -5.12 17.45
C ARG A 6 -30.08 -5.79 17.64
N GLY A 7 -30.06 -7.12 17.55
CA GLY A 7 -28.85 -7.85 17.24
C GLY A 7 -28.29 -7.46 15.87
N SER A 8 -27.03 -7.82 15.63
CA SER A 8 -26.37 -7.77 14.33
C SER A 8 -26.04 -6.38 13.76
N ILE A 9 -25.21 -5.63 14.48
CA ILE A 9 -24.11 -4.89 13.82
C ILE A 9 -22.78 -5.54 14.24
N GLU A 10 -22.67 -6.84 13.99
CA GLU A 10 -21.38 -7.51 13.85
C GLU A 10 -20.88 -7.28 12.42
N LYS A 11 -20.10 -6.22 12.22
CA LYS A 11 -19.18 -6.16 11.09
C LYS A 11 -17.81 -5.81 11.63
N GLN A 12 -16.95 -6.82 11.55
CA GLN A 12 -15.56 -6.78 12.00
C GLN A 12 -14.87 -5.55 11.41
N GLU A 13 -14.62 -4.55 12.24
CA GLU A 13 -13.44 -3.70 12.07
C GLU A 13 -12.23 -4.63 12.23
N LYS A 14 -11.84 -5.28 11.14
CA LYS A 14 -10.51 -5.88 11.06
C LYS A 14 -9.54 -4.71 11.15
N ASP A 15 -9.03 -4.50 12.35
CA ASP A 15 -7.76 -3.81 12.52
C ASP A 15 -6.80 -4.38 11.48
N ILE A 16 -6.20 -3.48 10.71
CA ILE A 16 -5.14 -3.83 9.77
C ILE A 16 -3.97 -4.26 10.66
N ASN A 17 -3.93 -5.56 10.97
CA ASN A 17 -2.98 -6.17 11.89
C ASN A 17 -1.61 -6.21 11.21
N ASN A 18 -0.96 -5.05 11.21
CA ASN A 18 0.31 -4.77 10.58
C ASN A 18 1.39 -5.79 10.99
N ASP A 19 1.36 -6.30 12.22
CA ASP A 19 2.37 -7.25 12.68
C ASP A 19 2.08 -8.70 12.22
N SER A 20 0.84 -9.01 11.82
CA SER A 20 0.42 -10.37 11.43
C SER A 20 0.53 -10.65 9.92
N ILE A 21 0.54 -9.61 9.07
CA ILE A 21 0.65 -9.81 7.61
C ILE A 21 2.00 -10.44 7.23
N LEU A 22 3.10 -10.01 7.86
CA LEU A 22 4.44 -10.55 7.61
C LEU A 22 4.54 -12.03 7.98
N GLU A 23 4.02 -12.42 9.15
CA GLU A 23 3.97 -13.83 9.59
C GLU A 23 3.17 -14.71 8.63
N GLN A 24 2.04 -14.20 8.12
CA GLN A 24 1.20 -14.88 7.14
C GLN A 24 1.94 -15.05 5.80
N LEU A 25 2.64 -14.03 5.31
CA LEU A 25 3.40 -14.11 4.05
C LEU A 25 4.59 -15.09 4.14
N ILE A 26 5.30 -15.12 5.28
CA ILE A 26 6.39 -16.07 5.51
C ILE A 26 5.85 -17.52 5.58
N SER A 27 4.69 -17.72 6.21
CA SER A 27 4.07 -19.04 6.39
C SER A 27 3.30 -19.54 5.16
N ALA A 28 2.90 -18.64 4.25
CA ALA A 28 2.15 -18.98 3.04
C ALA A 28 3.04 -19.59 1.95
N GLU A 29 2.41 -20.39 1.08
CA GLU A 29 3.01 -20.88 -0.17
C GLU A 29 3.13 -19.75 -1.19
N GLU A 30 4.12 -19.84 -2.09
CA GLU A 30 4.49 -18.80 -3.07
C GLU A 30 3.29 -18.31 -3.90
N GLU A 31 2.49 -19.25 -4.43
CA GLU A 31 1.27 -18.97 -5.21
C GLU A 31 0.22 -18.17 -4.41
N THR A 32 0.17 -18.34 -3.08
CA THR A 32 -0.78 -17.62 -2.21
C THR A 32 -0.25 -16.26 -1.73
N ARG A 33 1.08 -16.05 -1.71
CA ARG A 33 1.68 -14.79 -1.20
C ARG A 33 1.26 -13.57 -2.01
N VAL A 34 1.18 -13.71 -3.34
CA VAL A 34 0.80 -12.62 -4.26
C VAL A 34 -0.60 -12.14 -3.95
N ASP A 35 -1.59 -13.03 -3.91
CA ASP A 35 -2.98 -12.69 -3.61
C ASP A 35 -3.15 -12.11 -2.21
N LEU A 36 -2.46 -12.69 -1.21
CA LEU A 36 -2.53 -12.27 0.19
C LEU A 36 -1.97 -10.85 0.36
N LEU A 37 -0.80 -10.55 -0.23
CA LEU A 37 -0.20 -9.22 -0.19
C LEU A 37 -1.02 -8.21 -1.02
N SER A 38 -1.45 -8.57 -2.23
CA SER A 38 -2.27 -7.70 -3.09
C SER A 38 -3.56 -7.29 -2.39
N ASN A 39 -4.27 -8.24 -1.77
CA ASN A 39 -5.48 -7.96 -1.02
C ASN A 39 -5.22 -7.08 0.24
N TYR A 40 -4.09 -7.27 0.91
CA TYR A 40 -3.68 -6.42 2.02
C TYR A 40 -3.40 -4.97 1.56
N LEU A 41 -2.61 -4.80 0.50
CA LEU A 41 -2.30 -3.50 -0.10
C LEU A 41 -3.57 -2.78 -0.59
N GLN A 42 -4.51 -3.52 -1.19
CA GLN A 42 -5.81 -2.99 -1.60
C GLN A 42 -6.60 -2.43 -0.40
N GLN A 43 -6.66 -3.14 0.73
CA GLN A 43 -7.31 -2.67 1.94
C GLN A 43 -6.64 -1.42 2.53
N VAL A 44 -5.29 -1.39 2.58
CA VAL A 44 -4.53 -0.22 3.07
C VAL A 44 -4.80 1.01 2.20
N CYS A 45 -4.71 0.87 0.87
CA CYS A 45 -4.92 1.98 -0.06
C CYS A 45 -6.38 2.46 -0.04
N ALA A 46 -7.35 1.55 -0.10
CA ALA A 46 -8.78 1.88 0.00
C ALA A 46 -9.10 2.67 1.28
N LYS A 47 -8.57 2.23 2.43
CA LYS A 47 -8.77 2.93 3.72
C LYS A 47 -8.17 4.34 3.74
N ILE A 48 -6.98 4.53 3.18
CA ILE A 48 -6.32 5.84 3.12
C ILE A 48 -7.04 6.79 2.15
N MET A 49 -7.48 6.26 1.01
CA MET A 49 -8.16 7.02 -0.05
C MET A 49 -9.66 7.24 0.22
N GLY A 50 -10.18 6.72 1.34
CA GLY A 50 -11.57 6.95 1.78
C GLY A 50 -12.63 6.10 1.08
N PHE A 51 -12.23 5.04 0.37
CA PHE A 51 -13.15 4.11 -0.30
C PHE A 51 -13.99 3.34 0.72
N THR A 52 -15.29 3.19 0.46
CA THR A 52 -16.19 2.44 1.34
C THR A 52 -16.11 0.93 1.09
N LEU A 53 -16.62 0.12 2.02
CA LEU A 53 -16.65 -1.36 1.94
C LEU A 53 -17.29 -1.96 0.67
N ASN A 54 -17.99 -1.17 -0.14
CA ASN A 54 -18.60 -1.60 -1.40
C ASN A 54 -17.83 -1.12 -2.64
N GLU A 55 -16.81 -0.28 -2.47
CA GLU A 55 -15.99 0.30 -3.53
C GLU A 55 -14.60 -0.35 -3.46
N ASN A 56 -14.23 -1.12 -4.49
CA ASN A 56 -12.90 -1.73 -4.57
C ASN A 56 -11.98 -0.83 -5.37
N LEU A 57 -10.76 -0.62 -4.87
CA LEU A 57 -9.66 -0.04 -5.64
C LEU A 57 -9.32 -1.01 -6.79
N ASP A 58 -9.20 -0.52 -8.03
CA ASP A 58 -8.69 -1.33 -9.12
C ASP A 58 -7.19 -1.55 -8.93
N VAL A 59 -6.75 -2.82 -8.92
CA VAL A 59 -5.35 -3.18 -8.68
C VAL A 59 -4.42 -2.84 -9.84
N ASN A 60 -4.98 -2.54 -11.02
CA ASN A 60 -4.27 -2.25 -12.27
C ASN A 60 -4.25 -0.77 -12.65
N VAL A 61 -5.13 0.06 -12.06
CA VAL A 61 -5.16 1.51 -12.28
C VAL A 61 -4.22 2.20 -11.30
N SER A 62 -3.57 3.30 -11.70
CA SER A 62 -2.60 3.94 -10.81
C SER A 62 -3.23 4.63 -9.60
N PHE A 63 -2.48 4.73 -8.50
CA PHE A 63 -2.92 5.43 -7.30
C PHE A 63 -3.38 6.86 -7.61
N LYS A 64 -2.64 7.58 -8.48
CA LYS A 64 -2.95 8.96 -8.89
C LYS A 64 -4.25 9.04 -9.70
N GLU A 65 -4.48 8.13 -10.65
CA GLU A 65 -5.73 8.07 -11.43
C GLU A 65 -6.95 7.75 -10.55
N GLN A 66 -6.75 7.03 -9.45
CA GLN A 66 -7.79 6.71 -8.45
C GLN A 66 -7.94 7.79 -7.35
N GLY A 67 -7.24 8.93 -7.48
CA GLY A 67 -7.39 10.09 -6.61
C GLY A 67 -6.42 10.19 -5.43
N ALA A 68 -5.36 9.38 -5.38
CA ALA A 68 -4.35 9.50 -4.33
C ALA A 68 -3.51 10.78 -4.49
N ASP A 69 -3.42 11.57 -3.42
CA ASP A 69 -2.51 12.71 -3.32
C ASP A 69 -1.15 12.34 -2.69
N SER A 70 -0.20 13.28 -2.67
CA SER A 70 1.15 13.08 -2.13
C SER A 70 1.20 12.69 -0.64
N LEU A 71 0.24 13.16 0.18
CA LEU A 71 0.14 12.80 1.59
C LEU A 71 -0.43 11.37 1.75
N MET A 72 -1.37 10.99 0.90
CA MET A 72 -1.86 9.60 0.81
C MET A 72 -0.73 8.64 0.41
N ILE A 73 0.05 8.96 -0.63
CA ILE A 73 1.21 8.15 -1.06
C ILE A 73 2.23 8.00 0.07
N PHE A 74 2.57 9.08 0.78
CA PHE A 74 3.46 9.02 1.95
C PHE A 74 2.89 8.13 3.07
N SER A 75 1.58 8.22 3.32
CA SER A 75 0.88 7.42 4.33
C SER A 75 0.85 5.93 3.97
N ILE A 76 0.57 5.60 2.71
CA ILE A 76 0.60 4.22 2.18
C ILE A 76 1.99 3.63 2.42
N ARG A 77 3.05 4.32 2.00
CA ARG A 77 4.45 3.90 2.24
C ARG A 77 4.74 3.65 3.72
N SER A 78 4.30 4.57 4.60
CA SER A 78 4.54 4.47 6.04
C SER A 78 3.87 3.24 6.67
N ILE A 79 2.64 2.92 6.27
CA ILE A 79 1.92 1.72 6.74
C ILE A 79 2.58 0.44 6.19
N ILE A 80 2.93 0.41 4.90
CA ILE A 80 3.59 -0.75 4.28
C ILE A 80 4.93 -1.05 4.97
N ASN A 81 5.78 -0.03 5.15
CA ASN A 81 7.07 -0.19 5.82
C ASN A 81 6.93 -0.75 7.23
N LYS A 82 5.96 -0.25 8.00
CA LYS A 82 5.70 -0.75 9.35
C LYS A 82 5.19 -2.20 9.35
N ALA A 83 4.26 -2.54 8.45
CA ALA A 83 3.59 -3.83 8.44
C ALA A 83 4.43 -4.98 7.87
N LEU A 84 5.29 -4.67 6.92
CA LEU A 84 6.21 -5.64 6.33
C LEU A 84 7.58 -5.63 7.01
N ASN A 85 7.84 -4.68 7.92
CA ASN A 85 9.14 -4.42 8.53
C ASN A 85 10.25 -4.19 7.49
N VAL A 86 9.97 -3.31 6.52
CA VAL A 86 10.84 -2.99 5.37
C VAL A 86 11.12 -1.49 5.25
N GLU A 87 12.19 -1.11 4.56
CA GLU A 87 12.59 0.28 4.35
C GLU A 87 12.36 0.75 2.89
N MET A 88 11.11 0.69 2.42
CA MET A 88 10.77 1.18 1.07
C MET A 88 10.94 2.71 0.94
N ASN A 89 11.61 3.14 -0.13
CA ASN A 89 11.65 4.54 -0.56
C ASN A 89 10.31 4.95 -1.19
N ILE A 90 9.90 6.21 -1.04
CA ILE A 90 8.67 6.74 -1.68
C ILE A 90 8.72 6.65 -3.21
N SER A 91 9.92 6.70 -3.82
CA SER A 91 10.12 6.51 -5.26
C SER A 91 9.56 5.18 -5.79
N ALA A 92 9.52 4.12 -4.96
CA ALA A 92 8.94 2.84 -5.36
C ALA A 92 7.45 2.98 -5.70
N LEU A 93 6.67 3.82 -4.98
CA LEU A 93 5.25 4.03 -5.30
C LEU A 93 5.01 4.86 -6.57
N TYR A 94 6.05 5.50 -7.11
CA TYR A 94 6.00 6.15 -8.43
C TYR A 94 6.46 5.20 -9.54
N ASN A 95 7.44 4.34 -9.28
CA ASN A 95 7.93 3.32 -10.22
C ASN A 95 6.94 2.15 -10.39
N TYR A 96 6.26 1.78 -9.31
CA TYR A 96 5.25 0.71 -9.22
C TYR A 96 3.89 1.32 -8.80
N PRO A 97 3.26 2.14 -9.66
CA PRO A 97 2.17 3.03 -9.24
C PRO A 97 0.80 2.35 -9.13
N THR A 98 0.73 1.02 -9.17
CA THR A 98 -0.51 0.22 -9.07
C THR A 98 -0.33 -0.85 -7.99
N ILE A 99 -1.42 -1.36 -7.39
CA ILE A 99 -1.34 -2.42 -6.38
C ILE A 99 -0.65 -3.66 -6.95
N SER A 100 -0.98 -4.07 -8.18
CA SER A 100 -0.37 -5.25 -8.83
C SER A 100 1.15 -5.12 -8.91
N LYS A 101 1.64 -4.00 -9.47
CA LYS A 101 3.08 -3.75 -9.63
C LYS A 101 3.80 -3.60 -8.28
N LEU A 102 3.15 -3.00 -7.29
CA LEU A 102 3.71 -2.84 -5.96
C LEU A 102 3.80 -4.17 -5.21
N THR A 103 2.86 -5.09 -5.48
CA THR A 103 2.85 -6.47 -4.95
C THR A 103 4.02 -7.27 -5.51
N GLU A 104 4.20 -7.24 -6.85
CA GLU A 104 5.32 -7.88 -7.56
C GLU A 104 6.67 -7.39 -6.98
N TYR A 105 6.89 -6.07 -6.97
CA TYR A 105 8.09 -5.46 -6.39
C TYR A 105 8.35 -5.88 -4.93
N LEU A 106 7.31 -5.87 -4.08
CA LEU A 106 7.47 -6.24 -2.68
C LEU A 106 7.84 -7.71 -2.48
N ILE A 107 7.35 -8.62 -3.31
CA ILE A 107 7.67 -10.06 -3.22
C ILE A 107 9.07 -10.32 -3.77
N ASP A 108 9.33 -9.86 -4.99
CA ASP A 108 10.53 -10.19 -5.76
C ASP A 108 11.78 -9.43 -5.26
N GLU A 109 11.63 -8.14 -4.94
CA GLU A 109 12.73 -7.19 -4.73
C GLU A 109 12.83 -6.67 -3.27
N VAL A 110 11.96 -7.12 -2.35
CA VAL A 110 11.99 -6.67 -0.94
C VAL A 110 11.88 -7.81 0.08
N LEU A 111 10.84 -8.65 0.00
CA LEU A 111 10.53 -9.65 1.06
C LEU A 111 11.29 -10.97 0.89
N PHE A 112 11.46 -11.43 -0.35
CA PHE A 112 12.02 -12.75 -0.64
C PHE A 112 13.28 -12.69 -1.53
N VAL A 113 13.96 -11.54 -1.54
CA VAL A 113 15.29 -11.37 -2.16
C VAL A 113 16.27 -12.33 -1.50
N LYS A 114 16.50 -13.44 -2.19
CA LYS A 114 17.40 -14.51 -1.77
C LYS A 114 18.85 -14.06 -1.98
N GLU A 115 19.41 -13.36 -0.98
CA GLU A 115 20.82 -12.95 -0.85
C GLU A 115 21.58 -12.77 -2.19
N MET A 116 21.19 -11.78 -2.98
CA MET A 116 21.93 -11.40 -4.20
C MET A 116 22.41 -9.94 -4.12
N ASP A 117 23.59 -9.85 -3.51
CA ASP A 117 24.66 -8.87 -3.74
C ASP A 117 24.54 -7.43 -3.22
N GLN A 118 25.65 -6.96 -2.66
CA GLN A 118 25.85 -5.62 -2.11
C GLN A 118 26.39 -4.71 -3.20
N GLY A 119 25.53 -4.01 -3.95
CA GLY A 119 26.03 -3.09 -4.97
C GLY A 119 25.01 -2.28 -5.76
N VAL A 120 24.58 -1.16 -5.21
CA VAL A 120 24.67 0.21 -5.79
C VAL A 120 23.78 1.16 -4.98
N THR A 121 24.41 2.04 -4.20
CA THR A 121 23.79 3.22 -3.59
C THR A 121 24.29 4.47 -4.31
N ASP A 122 23.75 4.74 -5.50
CA ASP A 122 24.02 5.91 -6.38
C ASP A 122 22.99 5.82 -7.53
N VAL A 123 22.23 6.81 -8.02
CA VAL A 123 22.02 8.26 -7.77
C VAL A 123 20.49 8.52 -7.86
N THR A 124 19.88 9.66 -7.48
CA THR A 124 20.35 10.95 -6.95
C THR A 124 19.29 11.49 -5.96
N SER A 125 19.64 12.50 -5.14
CA SER A 125 18.64 13.41 -4.57
C SER A 125 18.45 14.60 -5.53
N ASP A 126 17.32 14.69 -6.24
CA ASP A 126 17.01 15.89 -7.06
C ASP A 126 15.52 16.12 -7.42
N SER A 127 14.57 15.57 -6.64
CA SER A 127 13.12 15.65 -6.97
C SER A 127 12.22 16.26 -5.90
N THR A 128 12.75 16.68 -4.75
CA THR A 128 11.94 17.30 -3.68
C THR A 128 11.59 18.76 -3.92
N GLU A 129 12.29 19.46 -4.82
CA GLU A 129 11.97 20.87 -5.15
C GLU A 129 10.90 21.01 -6.23
N ASN A 130 10.74 20.02 -7.13
CA ASN A 130 9.82 20.17 -8.27
C ASN A 130 8.35 19.95 -7.91
N LEU A 131 8.06 19.09 -6.92
CA LEU A 131 6.68 18.81 -6.46
C LEU A 131 6.05 19.92 -5.59
N LEU A 132 6.84 20.89 -5.12
CA LEU A 132 6.34 22.05 -4.38
C LEU A 132 6.02 23.24 -5.29
N ASN A 133 6.68 23.36 -6.45
CA ASN A 133 6.52 24.51 -7.34
C ASN A 133 5.19 24.48 -8.12
N GLU A 134 4.70 23.31 -8.56
CA GLU A 134 3.41 23.20 -9.28
C GLU A 134 2.19 23.63 -8.45
N LEU A 135 2.29 23.64 -7.11
CA LEU A 135 1.20 24.11 -6.23
C LEU A 135 1.19 25.63 -6.02
N ASN A 136 2.26 26.35 -6.39
CA ASN A 136 2.33 27.80 -6.24
C ASN A 136 1.79 28.56 -7.46
N ASP A 137 1.81 27.95 -8.65
CA ASP A 137 1.33 28.56 -9.91
C ASP A 137 -0.20 28.60 -10.05
N LEU A 138 -0.96 28.07 -9.07
CA LEU A 138 -2.42 28.24 -8.99
C LEU A 138 -2.87 29.43 -8.11
N ILE A 139 -1.93 30.23 -7.57
CA ILE A 139 -2.24 31.45 -6.82
C ILE A 139 -1.44 32.64 -7.37
N LEU A 140 -1.90 33.16 -8.53
CA LEU A 140 -1.58 34.51 -9.00
C LEU A 140 -2.76 35.15 -9.73
#